data_AF-A0AAU3AU45-F1
#
_entry.id   AF-A0AAU3AU45-F1
#
_cell.length_a   1.000
_cell.length_b   1.000
_cell.length_c   1.000
_cell.angle_alpha   90.00
_cell.angle_beta   90.00
_cell.angle_gamma   90.00
#
_symmetry.space_group_name_H-M   'P 1'
#
loop_
_entity.id
_entity.type
_entity.pdbx_description
1 polymer ?
#
loop_
_entity_poly.entity_id
_entity_poly.type
_entity_poly.pdbx_seq_one_letter_code
_entity_poly.pdbx_strand_id
1 'polypeptide(L)'
;MQVEAGRVADSLPEQGVSPRILRSETVLVLALSLGASGVSALISFVGSLTKPGGLKDQAAKLNTSYAPGRPWLDLAWQLFGIASALVPVALVAHLLLREGAGGLRVLGFDRGRPWPDLGRGALIAAGIGSAGLGFYLVARAAGGNLTVVPESLPDVWWKYPVLVLSAVQNAVLEEVIVVGYLLRRLGQLGWTPLAALAASSVLRGSYHLYQGIGGFLGNMAMGVVFVLLYRRWQRVGPLVVAHSLLDIGAFVGYALLAGKVSWLPTV
;
A
#
# COMPACT_ATOMS: atom_id res chain seq x y z
N MET A 1 11.48 -58.53 35.15
CA MET A 1 10.95 -57.33 35.84
C MET A 1 12.15 -56.49 36.24
N GLN A 2 12.36 -55.25 35.84
CA GLN A 2 11.54 -54.20 35.22
C GLN A 2 12.41 -53.41 34.21
N VAL A 3 12.00 -53.33 32.95
CA VAL A 3 11.42 -52.15 32.27
C VAL A 3 12.44 -51.03 31.99
N GLU A 4 12.84 -50.98 30.73
CA GLU A 4 13.39 -49.82 30.02
C GLU A 4 12.56 -48.55 30.30
N ALA A 5 13.23 -47.45 30.63
CA ALA A 5 12.63 -46.12 30.52
C ALA A 5 13.69 -45.14 30.00
N GLY A 6 14.28 -45.46 28.86
CA GLY A 6 14.87 -44.46 28.00
C GLY A 6 13.74 -43.58 27.47
N ARG A 7 13.46 -42.46 28.15
CA ARG A 7 12.66 -41.38 27.56
C ARG A 7 13.42 -40.86 26.35
N VAL A 8 13.16 -41.44 25.20
CA VAL A 8 13.29 -40.74 23.92
C VAL A 8 12.32 -39.57 24.05
N ALA A 9 12.85 -38.40 24.39
CA ALA A 9 12.15 -37.17 24.18
C ALA A 9 11.96 -37.09 22.65
N ASP A 10 10.77 -37.48 22.18
CA ASP A 10 10.31 -37.16 20.85
C ASP A 10 10.41 -35.64 20.71
N SER A 11 11.52 -35.18 20.14
CA SER A 11 11.61 -33.88 19.52
C SER A 11 10.64 -33.94 18.34
N LEU A 12 9.37 -33.63 18.61
CA LEU A 12 8.40 -33.36 17.57
C LEU A 12 9.09 -32.40 16.60
N PRO A 13 9.22 -32.74 15.31
CA PRO A 13 9.75 -31.78 14.35
C PRO A 13 8.89 -30.53 14.51
N GLU A 14 9.52 -29.35 14.65
CA GLU A 14 8.81 -28.09 14.45
C GLU A 14 8.20 -28.19 13.06
N GLN A 15 6.92 -28.60 12.99
CA GLN A 15 6.22 -28.72 11.73
C GLN A 15 5.94 -27.30 11.28
N GLY A 16 6.91 -26.74 10.54
CA GLY A 16 6.73 -25.48 9.85
C GLY A 16 5.42 -25.50 9.09
N VAL A 17 4.73 -24.35 9.06
CA VAL A 17 3.42 -24.22 8.42
C VAL A 17 3.47 -24.80 7.00
N SER A 18 2.60 -25.75 6.69
CA SER A 18 2.65 -26.44 5.39
C SER A 18 2.52 -25.47 4.21
N PRO A 19 3.17 -25.73 3.06
CA PRO A 19 3.07 -24.85 1.88
C PRO A 19 1.63 -24.62 1.40
N ARG A 20 0.72 -25.57 1.62
CA ARG A 20 -0.70 -25.43 1.30
C ARG A 20 -1.37 -24.37 2.15
N ILE A 21 -1.07 -24.34 3.45
CA ILE A 21 -1.61 -23.32 4.36
C ILE A 21 -1.05 -21.95 3.99
N LEU A 22 0.27 -21.83 3.77
CA LEU A 22 0.89 -20.56 3.37
C LEU A 22 0.29 -19.99 2.08
N ARG A 23 0.03 -20.83 1.07
CA ARG A 23 -0.66 -20.41 -0.16
C ARG A 23 -2.08 -19.93 0.14
N SER A 24 -2.84 -20.70 0.92
CA SER A 24 -4.21 -20.35 1.27
C SER A 24 -4.30 -19.03 2.03
N GLU A 25 -3.45 -18.84 3.05
CA GLU A 25 -3.37 -17.59 3.81
C GLU A 25 -3.00 -16.41 2.93
N THR A 26 -2.02 -16.59 2.03
CA THR A 26 -1.59 -15.53 1.09
C THR A 26 -2.73 -15.12 0.17
N VAL A 27 -3.42 -16.10 -0.43
CA VAL A 27 -4.55 -15.85 -1.33
C VAL A 27 -5.70 -15.17 -0.58
N LEU A 28 -6.05 -15.63 0.62
CA LEU A 28 -7.13 -15.04 1.42
C LEU A 28 -6.82 -13.59 1.81
N VAL A 29 -5.60 -13.31 2.27
CA VAL A 29 -5.18 -11.94 2.59
C VAL A 29 -5.27 -11.04 1.36
N LEU A 30 -4.76 -11.48 0.21
CA LEU A 30 -4.82 -10.69 -1.02
C LEU A 30 -6.26 -10.50 -1.53
N ALA A 31 -7.08 -11.54 -1.48
CA ALA A 31 -8.48 -11.50 -1.92
C ALA A 31 -9.35 -10.59 -1.04
N LEU A 32 -9.02 -10.44 0.24
CA LEU A 32 -9.69 -9.49 1.15
C LEU A 32 -9.12 -8.07 1.07
N SER A 33 -8.04 -7.85 0.32
CA SER A 33 -7.31 -6.57 0.28
C SER A 33 -6.87 -6.19 -1.13
N LEU A 34 -5.57 -5.99 -1.34
CA LEU A 34 -4.98 -5.37 -2.53
C LEU A 34 -5.08 -6.23 -3.78
N GLY A 35 -5.31 -7.55 -3.64
CA GLY A 35 -5.68 -8.42 -4.75
C GLY A 35 -7.07 -8.09 -5.29
N ALA A 36 -8.06 -7.89 -4.41
CA ALA A 36 -9.38 -7.40 -4.81
C ALA A 36 -9.32 -5.97 -5.35
N SER A 37 -8.52 -5.09 -4.74
CA SER A 37 -8.27 -3.75 -5.28
C SER A 37 -7.65 -3.80 -6.68
N GLY A 38 -6.75 -4.73 -6.96
CA GLY A 38 -6.16 -4.97 -8.29
C GLY A 38 -7.20 -5.37 -9.33
N VAL A 39 -8.09 -6.30 -8.98
CA VAL A 39 -9.20 -6.70 -9.86
C VAL A 39 -10.16 -5.53 -10.10
N SER A 40 -10.53 -4.81 -9.05
CA SER A 40 -11.38 -3.62 -9.15
C SER A 40 -10.74 -2.54 -10.03
N ALA A 41 -9.44 -2.29 -9.86
CA ALA A 41 -8.69 -1.32 -10.65
C ALA A 41 -8.65 -1.68 -12.14
N LEU A 42 -8.48 -2.98 -12.47
CA LEU A 42 -8.55 -3.46 -13.84
C LEU A 42 -9.95 -3.26 -14.45
N ILE A 43 -11.01 -3.58 -13.71
CA ILE A 43 -12.39 -3.37 -14.15
C ILE A 43 -12.63 -1.88 -14.42
N SER A 44 -12.24 -1.00 -13.49
CA SER A 44 -12.37 0.46 -13.63
C SER A 44 -11.58 1.00 -14.82
N PHE A 45 -10.37 0.48 -15.05
CA PHE A 45 -9.53 0.88 -16.19
C PHE A 45 -10.14 0.45 -17.53
N VAL A 46 -10.60 -0.80 -17.65
CA VAL A 46 -11.30 -1.29 -18.85
C VAL A 46 -12.59 -0.49 -19.09
N GLY A 47 -13.36 -0.20 -18.04
CA GLY A 47 -14.54 0.67 -18.14
C GLY A 47 -14.21 2.08 -18.64
N SER A 48 -13.06 2.62 -18.23
CA SER A 48 -12.58 3.93 -18.72
C SER A 48 -12.14 3.89 -20.18
N LEU A 49 -11.57 2.76 -20.64
CA LEU A 49 -11.18 2.54 -22.03
C LEU A 49 -12.37 2.38 -22.97
N THR A 50 -13.47 1.79 -22.52
CA THR A 50 -14.64 1.48 -23.35
C THR A 50 -15.71 2.57 -23.33
N LYS A 51 -15.61 3.55 -22.42
CA LYS A 51 -16.56 4.66 -22.31
C LYS A 51 -16.36 5.71 -23.42
N PRO A 52 -17.43 6.30 -23.99
CA PRO A 52 -17.32 7.43 -24.92
C PRO A 52 -16.54 8.60 -24.31
N GLY A 53 -15.60 9.20 -25.07
CA GLY A 53 -14.63 10.21 -24.62
C GLY A 53 -13.22 9.64 -24.32
N GLY A 54 -13.12 8.33 -24.05
CA GLY A 54 -11.84 7.65 -23.82
C GLY A 54 -11.09 8.13 -22.57
N LEU A 55 -9.83 7.69 -22.43
CA LEU A 55 -9.01 7.93 -21.23
C LEU A 55 -8.70 9.40 -20.94
N LYS A 56 -8.64 10.25 -21.97
CA LYS A 56 -8.25 11.65 -21.82
C LYS A 56 -9.29 12.47 -21.04
N ASP A 57 -10.53 12.01 -20.98
CA ASP A 57 -11.63 12.72 -20.33
C ASP A 57 -11.98 12.14 -18.95
N GLN A 58 -11.23 11.14 -18.48
CA GLN A 58 -11.47 10.52 -17.17
C GLN A 58 -10.49 11.04 -16.13
N ALA A 59 -11.01 11.33 -14.94
CA ALA A 59 -10.20 11.67 -13.78
C ALA A 59 -10.45 10.65 -12.66
N ALA A 60 -9.38 10.01 -12.19
CA ALA A 60 -9.43 9.20 -10.99
C ALA A 60 -9.56 10.13 -9.77
N LYS A 61 -10.69 10.03 -9.06
CA LYS A 61 -10.94 10.81 -7.85
C LYS A 61 -10.64 9.94 -6.63
N LEU A 62 -9.76 10.44 -5.79
CA LEU A 62 -9.38 9.86 -4.51
C LEU A 62 -10.00 10.68 -3.38
N ASN A 63 -10.13 10.09 -2.18
CA ASN A 63 -10.62 10.76 -0.97
C ASN A 63 -11.86 11.65 -1.24
N THR A 64 -12.93 11.04 -1.75
CA THR A 64 -14.16 11.75 -2.09
C THR A 64 -15.16 11.71 -0.93
N SER A 65 -16.11 12.64 -0.92
CA SER A 65 -17.22 12.63 0.05
C SER A 65 -18.16 11.45 -0.20
N TYR A 66 -18.44 10.67 0.86
CA TYR A 66 -19.45 9.61 0.85
C TYR A 66 -20.86 10.16 1.05
N ALA A 67 -20.99 11.28 1.76
CA ALA A 67 -22.28 11.89 2.05
C ALA A 67 -22.24 13.42 1.86
N PRO A 68 -22.24 13.90 0.59
CA PRO A 68 -22.22 15.33 0.30
C PRO A 68 -23.33 16.10 1.04
N GLY A 69 -22.97 17.24 1.64
CA GLY A 69 -23.89 18.06 2.44
C GLY A 69 -24.20 17.52 3.85
N ARG A 70 -23.64 16.37 4.25
CA ARG A 70 -23.87 15.73 5.57
C ARG A 70 -22.55 15.44 6.28
N PRO A 71 -21.84 16.48 6.77
CA PRO A 71 -20.42 16.36 7.17
C PRO A 71 -20.14 15.35 8.28
N TRP A 72 -21.03 15.19 9.27
CA TRP A 72 -20.84 14.19 10.33
C TRP A 72 -21.05 12.76 9.85
N LEU A 73 -22.00 12.54 8.93
CA LEU A 73 -22.20 11.23 8.32
C LEU A 73 -21.03 10.88 7.40
N ASP A 74 -20.54 11.86 6.65
CA ASP A 74 -19.37 11.70 5.80
C ASP A 74 -18.15 11.33 6.65
N LEU A 75 -17.85 12.09 7.72
CA LEU A 75 -16.77 11.77 8.65
C LEU A 75 -16.89 10.34 9.22
N ALA A 76 -18.09 9.90 9.60
CA ALA A 76 -18.31 8.54 10.08
C ALA A 76 -17.96 7.48 9.01
N TRP A 77 -18.35 7.71 7.74
CA TRP A 77 -17.99 6.83 6.63
C TRP A 77 -16.49 6.84 6.31
N GLN A 78 -15.83 8.00 6.37
CA GLN A 78 -14.39 8.10 6.18
C GLN A 78 -13.64 7.28 7.24
N LEU A 79 -13.98 7.49 8.52
CA LEU A 79 -13.34 6.78 9.63
C LEU A 79 -13.64 5.27 9.59
N PHE A 80 -14.87 4.88 9.22
CA PHE A 80 -15.21 3.48 9.00
C PHE A 80 -14.37 2.88 7.87
N GLY A 81 -14.28 3.54 6.72
CA GLY A 81 -13.48 3.07 5.58
C GLY A 81 -12.01 2.86 5.96
N ILE A 82 -11.40 3.85 6.63
CA ILE A 82 -10.03 3.78 7.14
C ILE A 82 -9.85 2.61 8.10
N ALA A 83 -10.75 2.47 9.10
CA ALA A 83 -10.65 1.40 10.09
C ALA A 83 -10.81 0.01 9.46
N SER A 84 -11.80 -0.16 8.57
CA SER A 84 -12.05 -1.41 7.86
C SER A 84 -10.91 -1.79 6.93
N ALA A 85 -10.28 -0.83 6.26
CA ALA A 85 -9.13 -1.06 5.39
C ALA A 85 -7.89 -1.58 6.15
N LEU A 86 -7.80 -1.38 7.46
CA LEU A 86 -6.74 -1.93 8.31
C LEU A 86 -7.01 -3.36 8.81
N VAL A 87 -8.23 -3.91 8.62
CA VAL A 87 -8.56 -5.27 9.07
C VAL A 87 -7.67 -6.34 8.41
N PRO A 88 -7.36 -6.29 7.10
CA PRO A 88 -6.39 -7.23 6.49
C PRO A 88 -4.99 -7.16 7.11
N VAL A 89 -4.55 -5.99 7.57
CA VAL A 89 -3.28 -5.83 8.30
C VAL A 89 -3.35 -6.51 9.67
N ALA A 90 -4.46 -6.35 10.38
CA ALA A 90 -4.71 -7.05 11.64
C ALA A 90 -4.76 -8.58 11.44
N LEU A 91 -5.35 -9.05 10.34
CA LEU A 91 -5.34 -10.46 9.95
C LEU A 91 -3.91 -10.97 9.71
N VAL A 92 -3.09 -10.24 8.96
CA VAL A 92 -1.67 -10.56 8.79
C VAL A 92 -0.94 -10.63 10.13
N ALA A 93 -1.16 -9.65 11.02
CA ALA A 93 -0.58 -9.65 12.36
C ALA A 93 -0.98 -10.92 13.14
N HIS A 94 -2.26 -11.29 13.09
CA HIS A 94 -2.80 -12.47 13.75
C HIS A 94 -2.20 -13.78 13.20
N LEU A 95 -2.10 -13.92 11.88
CA LEU A 95 -1.50 -15.10 11.24
C LEU A 95 -0.01 -15.24 11.61
N LEU A 96 0.73 -14.13 11.62
CA LEU A 96 2.14 -14.11 12.02
C LEU A 96 2.35 -14.33 13.53
N LEU A 97 1.38 -13.99 14.38
CA LEU A 97 1.40 -14.37 15.79
C LEU A 97 1.12 -15.87 15.95
N ARG A 98 0.13 -16.39 15.22
CA ARG A 98 -0.26 -17.81 15.26
C ARG A 98 0.85 -18.74 14.78
N GLU A 99 1.69 -18.29 13.84
CA GLU A 99 2.86 -19.06 13.38
C GLU A 99 4.07 -18.97 14.32
N GLY A 100 3.99 -18.22 15.43
CA GLY A 100 5.10 -18.03 16.36
C GLY A 100 6.16 -17.03 15.89
N ALA A 101 5.91 -16.27 14.81
CA ALA A 101 6.89 -15.32 14.26
C ALA A 101 6.96 -13.97 15.02
N GLY A 102 6.13 -13.76 16.05
CA GLY A 102 6.13 -12.51 16.82
C GLY A 102 5.33 -11.37 16.17
N GLY A 103 4.38 -11.69 15.29
CA GLY A 103 3.47 -10.71 14.67
C GLY A 103 4.17 -9.78 13.68
N LEU A 104 3.74 -8.53 13.59
CA LEU A 104 4.29 -7.56 12.62
C LEU A 104 5.76 -7.17 12.89
N ARG A 105 6.28 -7.47 14.08
CA ARG A 105 7.70 -7.25 14.42
C ARG A 105 8.62 -8.05 13.49
N VAL A 106 8.21 -9.22 13.00
CA VAL A 106 9.01 -10.02 12.04
C VAL A 106 9.19 -9.32 10.70
N LEU A 107 8.30 -8.38 10.36
CA LEU A 107 8.37 -7.54 9.16
C LEU A 107 9.13 -6.23 9.44
N GLY A 108 9.62 -6.06 10.68
CA GLY A 108 10.21 -4.81 11.16
C GLY A 108 9.22 -3.65 11.20
N PHE A 109 7.92 -3.95 11.38
CA PHE A 109 6.91 -2.96 11.75
C PHE A 109 6.72 -2.99 13.27
N ASP A 110 7.58 -2.25 13.96
CA ASP A 110 7.64 -2.18 15.41
C ASP A 110 8.11 -0.79 15.86
N ARG A 111 8.02 -0.51 17.17
CA ARG A 111 8.47 0.76 17.77
C ARG A 111 9.94 0.75 18.20
N GLY A 112 10.75 -0.19 17.74
CA GLY A 112 12.14 -0.36 18.18
C GLY A 112 13.12 0.66 17.60
N ARG A 113 12.81 1.27 16.44
CA ARG A 113 13.70 2.22 15.74
C ARG A 113 12.95 3.40 15.09
N PRO A 114 12.12 4.15 15.84
CA PRO A 114 11.23 5.16 15.26
C PRO A 114 12.00 6.29 14.57
N TRP A 115 13.07 6.82 15.17
CA TRP A 115 13.81 7.95 14.58
C TRP A 115 14.61 7.58 13.32
N PRO A 116 15.35 6.46 13.28
CA PRO A 116 15.95 6.00 12.03
C PRO A 116 14.93 5.71 10.94
N ASP A 117 13.78 5.12 11.29
CA ASP A 117 12.72 4.81 10.34
C ASP A 117 12.11 6.11 9.79
N LEU A 118 11.88 7.12 10.64
CA LEU A 118 11.44 8.46 10.22
C LEU A 118 12.44 9.15 9.30
N GLY A 119 13.71 9.21 9.67
CA GLY A 119 14.75 9.88 8.87
C GLY A 119 14.95 9.22 7.50
N ARG A 120 15.03 7.90 7.45
CA ARG A 120 15.14 7.15 6.18
C ARG A 120 13.91 7.33 5.32
N GLY A 121 12.72 7.21 5.92
CA GLY A 121 11.46 7.40 5.22
C GLY A 121 11.34 8.78 4.60
N ALA A 122 11.70 9.83 5.35
CA ALA A 122 11.71 11.20 4.86
C ALA A 122 12.68 11.40 3.68
N LEU A 123 13.89 10.84 3.75
CA LEU A 123 14.86 10.93 2.64
C LEU A 123 14.36 10.20 1.39
N ILE A 124 13.76 9.01 1.54
CA ILE A 124 13.16 8.28 0.41
C ILE A 124 12.00 9.08 -0.18
N ALA A 125 11.09 9.60 0.65
CA ALA A 125 9.96 10.40 0.21
C ALA A 125 10.42 11.66 -0.53
N ALA A 126 11.45 12.35 -0.03
CA ALA A 126 12.02 13.51 -0.70
C ALA A 126 12.59 13.14 -2.08
N GLY A 127 13.33 12.03 -2.18
CA GLY A 127 13.90 11.57 -3.46
C GLY A 127 12.83 11.14 -4.47
N ILE A 128 11.94 10.24 -4.08
CA ILE A 128 10.87 9.72 -4.95
C ILE A 128 9.86 10.82 -5.28
N GLY A 129 9.47 11.64 -4.31
CA GLY A 129 8.51 12.72 -4.49
C GLY A 129 9.04 13.80 -5.43
N SER A 130 10.31 14.19 -5.28
CA SER A 130 10.95 15.15 -6.20
C SER A 130 11.05 14.59 -7.62
N ALA A 131 11.45 13.32 -7.76
CA ALA A 131 11.51 12.67 -9.07
C ALA A 131 10.12 12.56 -9.73
N GLY A 132 9.10 12.19 -8.95
CA GLY A 132 7.71 12.11 -9.40
C GLY A 132 7.15 13.46 -9.83
N LEU A 133 7.40 14.52 -9.05
CA LEU A 133 7.01 15.89 -9.41
C LEU A 133 7.73 16.36 -10.68
N GLY A 134 9.04 16.08 -10.81
CA GLY A 134 9.80 16.39 -12.02
C GLY A 134 9.23 15.70 -13.25
N PHE A 135 8.94 14.40 -13.17
CA PHE A 135 8.31 13.65 -14.26
C PHE A 135 6.92 14.20 -14.61
N TYR A 136 6.10 14.51 -13.61
CA TYR A 136 4.79 15.13 -13.82
C TYR A 136 4.90 16.45 -14.60
N LEU A 137 5.82 17.33 -14.21
CA LEU A 137 6.02 18.62 -14.87
C LEU A 137 6.50 18.45 -16.32
N VAL A 138 7.41 17.50 -16.58
CA VAL A 138 7.87 17.17 -17.95
C VAL A 138 6.72 16.61 -18.79
N ALA A 139 5.96 15.65 -18.26
CA ALA A 139 4.82 15.06 -18.97
C ALA A 139 3.75 16.11 -19.30
N ARG A 140 3.46 17.02 -18.35
CA ARG A 140 2.55 18.15 -18.56
C ARG A 140 3.09 19.11 -19.63
N ALA A 141 4.38 19.47 -19.57
CA ALA A 141 5.01 20.35 -20.58
C ALA A 141 5.01 19.72 -21.98
N ALA A 142 5.07 18.39 -22.07
CA ALA A 142 4.94 17.63 -23.31
C ALA A 142 3.49 17.42 -23.78
N GLY A 143 2.49 18.02 -23.12
CA GLY A 143 1.08 17.93 -23.49
C GLY A 143 0.35 16.67 -23.02
N GLY A 144 0.94 15.90 -22.09
CA GLY A 144 0.27 14.76 -21.45
C GLY A 144 -0.88 15.22 -20.55
N ASN A 145 -2.04 14.57 -20.68
CA ASN A 145 -3.19 14.81 -19.80
C ASN A 145 -3.19 13.80 -18.65
N LEU A 146 -2.72 14.23 -17.48
CA LEU A 146 -2.63 13.42 -16.26
C LEU A 146 -3.55 14.01 -15.19
N THR A 147 -4.86 13.85 -15.36
CA THR A 147 -5.84 14.39 -14.41
C THR A 147 -6.16 13.34 -13.34
N VAL A 148 -5.25 13.18 -12.37
CA VAL A 148 -5.58 12.51 -11.11
C VAL A 148 -5.99 13.60 -10.13
N VAL A 149 -7.15 13.44 -9.49
CA VAL A 149 -7.64 14.33 -8.43
C VAL A 149 -7.38 13.62 -7.10
N PRO A 150 -6.31 13.96 -6.37
CA PRO A 150 -5.87 13.23 -5.18
C PRO A 150 -6.81 13.37 -3.98
N GLU A 151 -7.62 14.43 -3.95
CA GLU A 151 -8.70 14.60 -2.97
C GLU A 151 -9.81 15.51 -3.51
N SER A 152 -11.05 15.28 -3.05
CA SER A 152 -12.17 16.18 -3.31
C SER A 152 -13.13 16.27 -2.11
N LEU A 153 -12.57 16.32 -0.89
CA LEU A 153 -13.36 16.51 0.33
C LEU A 153 -13.86 17.96 0.44
N PRO A 154 -15.07 18.16 1.02
CA PRO A 154 -15.60 19.50 1.25
C PRO A 154 -14.70 20.32 2.17
N ASP A 155 -14.83 21.64 2.14
CA ASP A 155 -14.07 22.52 3.04
C ASP A 155 -14.63 22.45 4.47
N VAL A 156 -14.09 21.51 5.24
CA VAL A 156 -14.48 21.21 6.63
C VAL A 156 -13.23 20.98 7.47
N TRP A 157 -13.29 21.29 8.76
CA TRP A 157 -12.12 21.25 9.65
C TRP A 157 -11.43 19.87 9.69
N TRP A 158 -12.20 18.78 9.55
CA TRP A 158 -11.68 17.41 9.60
C TRP A 158 -11.09 16.92 8.28
N LYS A 159 -11.15 17.70 7.19
CA LYS A 159 -10.59 17.36 5.88
C LYS A 159 -9.12 16.94 6.00
N TYR A 160 -8.26 17.83 6.51
CA TYR A 160 -6.82 17.54 6.60
C TYR A 160 -6.49 16.38 7.56
N PRO A 161 -7.07 16.28 8.77
CA PRO A 161 -6.93 15.10 9.60
C PRO A 161 -7.28 13.79 8.88
N VAL A 162 -8.40 13.75 8.16
CA VAL A 162 -8.83 12.55 7.42
C VAL A 162 -7.87 12.23 6.27
N LEU A 163 -7.39 13.23 5.52
CA LEU A 163 -6.40 13.01 4.45
C LEU A 163 -5.09 12.43 4.99
N VAL A 164 -4.61 12.91 6.13
CA VAL A 164 -3.41 12.37 6.79
C VAL A 164 -3.65 10.94 7.27
N LEU A 165 -4.81 10.66 7.88
CA LEU A 165 -5.15 9.30 8.33
C LEU A 165 -5.28 8.33 7.14
N SER A 166 -5.91 8.76 6.05
CA SER A 166 -6.04 8.00 4.80
C SER A 166 -4.66 7.65 4.22
N ALA A 167 -3.76 8.64 4.12
CA ALA A 167 -2.38 8.43 3.65
C ALA A 167 -1.61 7.42 4.50
N VAL A 168 -1.68 7.55 5.84
CA VAL A 168 -1.04 6.60 6.76
C VAL A 168 -1.66 5.21 6.64
N GLN A 169 -2.98 5.13 6.50
CA GLN A 169 -3.68 3.87 6.31
C GLN A 169 -3.25 3.16 5.04
N ASN A 170 -3.17 3.86 3.90
CA ASN A 170 -2.72 3.27 2.63
C ASN A 170 -1.30 2.74 2.77
N ALA A 171 -0.40 3.57 3.32
CA ALA A 171 0.98 3.18 3.56
C ALA A 171 1.10 1.92 4.45
N VAL A 172 0.36 1.87 5.57
CA VAL A 172 0.39 0.70 6.45
C VAL A 172 -0.16 -0.54 5.73
N LEU A 173 -1.28 -0.41 5.03
CA LEU A 173 -1.89 -1.52 4.29
C LEU A 173 -0.95 -2.08 3.22
N GLU A 174 -0.44 -1.21 2.36
CA GLU A 174 0.38 -1.60 1.21
C GLU A 174 1.75 -2.12 1.63
N GLU A 175 2.46 -1.42 2.52
CA GLU A 175 3.82 -1.84 2.89
C GLU A 175 3.82 -3.10 3.74
N VAL A 176 2.86 -3.25 4.66
CA VAL A 176 2.78 -4.47 5.47
C VAL A 176 2.38 -5.66 4.62
N ILE A 177 1.41 -5.54 3.71
CA ILE A 177 0.93 -6.67 2.92
C ILE A 177 1.83 -6.97 1.73
N VAL A 178 2.12 -5.99 0.88
CA VAL A 178 2.77 -6.22 -0.43
C VAL A 178 4.27 -6.36 -0.31
N VAL A 179 4.90 -5.66 0.62
CA VAL A 179 6.35 -5.71 0.83
C VAL A 179 6.69 -6.65 1.97
N GLY A 180 6.12 -6.47 3.17
CA GLY A 180 6.43 -7.32 4.31
C GLY A 180 5.92 -8.76 4.15
N TYR A 181 4.60 -8.93 4.21
CA TYR A 181 3.94 -10.23 4.29
C TYR A 181 4.10 -11.05 3.01
N LEU A 182 3.82 -10.46 1.84
CA LEU A 182 3.89 -11.18 0.57
C LEU A 182 5.30 -11.66 0.27
N LEU A 183 6.34 -10.84 0.44
CA LEU A 183 7.72 -11.30 0.21
C LEU A 183 8.11 -12.42 1.18
N ARG A 184 7.70 -12.33 2.45
CA ARG A 184 7.91 -13.40 3.43
C ARG A 184 7.26 -14.71 2.96
N ARG A 185 5.97 -14.64 2.57
CA ARG A 185 5.21 -15.82 2.12
C ARG A 185 5.77 -16.41 0.83
N LEU A 186 6.10 -15.60 -0.17
CA LEU A 186 6.72 -16.07 -1.41
C LEU A 186 8.09 -16.73 -1.15
N GLY A 187 8.89 -16.16 -0.25
CA GLY A 187 10.16 -16.75 0.18
C GLY A 187 9.98 -18.12 0.87
N GLN A 188 9.02 -18.23 1.79
CA GLN A 188 8.66 -19.51 2.42
C GLN A 188 8.11 -20.54 1.42
N LEU A 189 7.50 -20.08 0.32
CA LEU A 189 7.04 -20.93 -0.77
C LEU A 189 8.14 -21.27 -1.80
N GLY A 190 9.38 -20.86 -1.56
CA GLY A 190 10.54 -21.19 -2.40
C GLY A 190 10.70 -20.32 -3.64
N TRP A 191 10.02 -19.18 -3.73
CA TRP A 191 10.21 -18.26 -4.86
C TRP A 191 11.60 -17.64 -4.83
N THR A 192 12.21 -17.47 -6.00
CA THR A 192 13.49 -16.77 -6.10
C THR A 192 13.33 -15.29 -5.70
N PRO A 193 14.40 -14.64 -5.22
CA PRO A 193 14.35 -13.22 -4.91
C PRO A 193 13.90 -12.36 -6.10
N LEU A 194 14.29 -12.70 -7.33
CA LEU A 194 13.85 -11.93 -8.49
C LEU A 194 12.36 -12.11 -8.76
N ALA A 195 11.85 -13.35 -8.70
CA ALA A 195 10.43 -13.64 -8.91
C ALA A 195 9.54 -12.97 -7.85
N ALA A 196 9.95 -13.00 -6.57
CA ALA A 196 9.22 -12.34 -5.50
C ALA A 196 9.21 -10.80 -5.64
N LEU A 197 10.32 -10.21 -6.12
CA LEU A 197 10.40 -8.77 -6.41
C LEU A 197 9.44 -8.40 -7.54
N ALA A 198 9.48 -9.14 -8.64
CA ALA A 198 8.60 -8.92 -9.78
C ALA A 198 7.12 -9.05 -9.38
N ALA A 199 6.75 -10.13 -8.68
CA ALA A 199 5.38 -10.35 -8.22
C ALA A 199 4.88 -9.24 -7.30
N SER A 200 5.68 -8.82 -6.31
CA SER A 200 5.33 -7.72 -5.39
C SER A 200 5.18 -6.39 -6.14
N SER A 201 6.09 -6.08 -7.06
CA SER A 201 6.06 -4.82 -7.82
C SER A 201 4.90 -4.77 -8.82
N VAL A 202 4.61 -5.87 -9.52
CA VAL A 202 3.46 -5.97 -10.44
C VAL A 202 2.15 -5.90 -9.68
N LEU A 203 2.05 -6.58 -8.52
CA LEU A 203 0.87 -6.46 -7.65
C LEU A 203 0.67 -5.01 -7.22
N ARG A 204 1.75 -4.30 -6.86
CA ARG A 204 1.67 -2.87 -6.54
C ARG A 204 1.10 -2.06 -7.70
N GLY A 205 1.68 -2.19 -8.90
CA GLY A 205 1.15 -1.51 -10.07
C GLY A 205 -0.32 -1.81 -10.33
N SER A 206 -0.74 -3.07 -10.17
CA SER A 206 -2.07 -3.52 -10.60
C SER A 206 -3.21 -2.83 -9.86
N TYR A 207 -3.11 -2.63 -8.54
CA TYR A 207 -4.14 -1.89 -7.79
C TYR A 207 -4.10 -0.38 -8.03
N HIS A 208 -3.13 0.16 -8.76
CA HIS A 208 -3.12 1.54 -9.24
C HIS A 208 -3.50 1.69 -10.71
N LEU A 209 -3.87 0.61 -11.40
CA LEU A 209 -4.19 0.66 -12.83
C LEU A 209 -5.38 1.58 -13.16
N TYR A 210 -6.28 1.81 -12.21
CA TYR A 210 -7.39 2.77 -12.35
C TYR A 210 -6.92 4.22 -12.55
N GLN A 211 -5.68 4.54 -12.17
CA GLN A 211 -5.04 5.84 -12.41
C GLN A 211 -4.45 5.95 -13.84
N GLY A 212 -4.54 4.87 -14.62
CA GLY A 212 -3.96 4.74 -15.96
C GLY A 212 -2.57 4.11 -15.98
N ILE A 213 -2.00 4.00 -17.18
CA ILE A 213 -0.71 3.33 -17.42
C ILE A 213 0.44 4.00 -16.66
N GLY A 214 0.40 5.35 -16.54
CA GLY A 214 1.39 6.09 -15.77
C GLY A 214 1.36 5.73 -14.27
N GLY A 215 0.17 5.65 -13.68
CA GLY A 215 0.00 5.23 -12.29
C GLY A 215 0.46 3.78 -12.07
N PHE A 216 0.14 2.87 -13.00
CA PHE A 216 0.62 1.49 -12.97
C PHE A 216 2.15 1.41 -12.98
N LEU A 217 2.81 2.02 -13.96
CA LEU A 217 4.27 1.95 -14.11
C LEU A 217 5.02 2.69 -12.99
N GLY A 218 4.52 3.85 -12.56
CA GLY A 218 5.12 4.61 -11.45
C GLY A 218 5.11 3.82 -10.14
N ASN A 219 3.98 3.15 -9.85
CA ASN A 219 3.86 2.33 -8.65
C ASN A 219 4.62 1.00 -8.75
N MET A 220 4.75 0.41 -9.94
CA MET A 220 5.70 -0.71 -10.13
C MET A 220 7.14 -0.28 -9.82
N ALA A 221 7.59 0.88 -10.32
CA ALA A 221 8.93 1.38 -10.07
C ALA A 221 9.18 1.66 -8.59
N MET A 222 8.24 2.31 -7.90
CA MET A 222 8.28 2.46 -6.45
C MET A 222 8.36 1.10 -5.73
N GLY A 223 7.55 0.12 -6.17
CA GLY A 223 7.56 -1.24 -5.65
C GLY A 223 8.93 -1.90 -5.73
N VAL A 224 9.63 -1.78 -6.86
CA VAL A 224 11.00 -2.29 -7.01
C VAL A 224 11.92 -1.66 -5.97
N VAL A 225 11.92 -0.33 -5.87
CA VAL A 225 12.76 0.41 -4.91
C VAL A 225 12.46 -0.05 -3.48
N PHE A 226 11.20 -0.17 -3.12
CA PHE A 226 10.77 -0.53 -1.77
C PHE A 226 11.12 -1.98 -1.42
N VAL A 227 10.97 -2.92 -2.35
CA VAL A 227 11.41 -4.30 -2.16
C VAL A 227 12.92 -4.37 -1.92
N LEU A 228 13.71 -3.61 -2.69
CA LEU A 228 15.18 -3.58 -2.52
C LEU A 228 15.58 -2.99 -1.16
N LEU A 229 14.96 -1.90 -0.74
CA LEU A 229 15.20 -1.28 0.56
C LEU A 229 14.74 -2.16 1.72
N TYR A 230 13.59 -2.82 1.57
CA TYR A 230 13.12 -3.82 2.53
C TYR A 230 14.12 -4.96 2.65
N ARG A 231 14.65 -5.48 1.55
CA ARG A 231 15.68 -6.53 1.61
C ARG A 231 16.95 -6.07 2.31
N ARG A 232 17.33 -4.81 2.12
CA ARG A 232 18.52 -4.22 2.73
C ARG A 232 18.38 -3.99 4.23
N TRP A 233 17.18 -3.66 4.71
CA TRP A 233 16.94 -3.28 6.12
C TRP A 233 16.16 -4.31 6.92
N GLN A 234 15.43 -5.21 6.25
CA GLN A 234 14.46 -6.15 6.82
C GLN A 234 13.43 -5.45 7.70
N ARG A 235 12.99 -4.25 7.27
CA ARG A 235 12.04 -3.42 8.02
C ARG A 235 11.12 -2.66 7.07
N VAL A 236 9.81 -2.77 7.29
CA VAL A 236 8.81 -1.95 6.58
C VAL A 236 8.60 -0.56 7.19
N GLY A 237 9.02 -0.33 8.45
CA GLY A 237 8.86 0.96 9.14
C GLY A 237 9.28 2.19 8.31
N PRO A 238 10.51 2.24 7.76
CA PRO A 238 10.94 3.35 6.89
C PRO A 238 10.08 3.51 5.63
N LEU A 239 9.57 2.42 5.08
CA LEU A 239 8.77 2.43 3.85
C LEU A 239 7.36 2.95 4.12
N VAL A 240 6.76 2.57 5.25
CA VAL A 240 5.47 3.13 5.71
C VAL A 240 5.59 4.64 5.89
N VAL A 241 6.68 5.12 6.49
CA VAL A 241 6.92 6.57 6.61
C VAL A 241 7.07 7.21 5.23
N ALA A 242 7.91 6.64 4.35
CA ALA A 242 8.14 7.20 3.03
C ALA A 242 6.84 7.33 2.24
N HIS A 243 6.06 6.25 2.19
CA HIS A 243 4.77 6.21 1.52
C HIS A 243 3.79 7.19 2.15
N SER A 244 3.65 7.21 3.47
CA SER A 244 2.74 8.16 4.15
C SER A 244 3.07 9.60 3.78
N LEU A 245 4.35 9.99 3.74
CA LEU A 245 4.77 11.34 3.38
C LEU A 245 4.49 11.68 1.91
N LEU A 246 4.65 10.71 1.01
CA LEU A 246 4.30 10.87 -0.41
C LEU A 246 2.80 11.11 -0.58
N ASP A 247 1.96 10.28 0.06
CA ASP A 247 0.50 10.40 0.01
C ASP A 247 0.01 11.68 0.71
N ILE A 248 0.56 12.05 1.88
CA ILE A 248 0.25 13.33 2.53
C ILE A 248 0.62 14.49 1.60
N GLY A 249 1.79 14.45 0.99
CA GLY A 249 2.23 15.45 0.01
C GLY A 249 1.27 15.55 -1.18
N ALA A 250 0.80 14.43 -1.70
CA ALA A 250 -0.17 14.40 -2.80
C ALA A 250 -1.56 14.90 -2.37
N PHE A 251 -2.10 14.42 -1.25
CA PHE A 251 -3.46 14.72 -0.80
C PHE A 251 -3.56 16.14 -0.23
N VAL A 252 -2.77 16.44 0.81
CA VAL A 252 -2.79 17.74 1.49
C VAL A 252 -2.16 18.81 0.61
N GLY A 253 -1.08 18.50 -0.11
CA GLY A 253 -0.47 19.44 -1.05
C GLY A 253 -1.42 19.83 -2.17
N TYR A 254 -2.16 18.89 -2.75
CA TYR A 254 -3.20 19.20 -3.72
C TYR A 254 -4.30 20.06 -3.10
N ALA A 255 -4.83 19.70 -1.92
CA ALA A 255 -5.86 20.48 -1.22
C ALA A 255 -5.46 21.94 -0.98
N LEU A 256 -4.18 22.19 -0.69
CA LEU A 256 -3.67 23.53 -0.40
C LEU A 256 -3.35 24.35 -1.65
N LEU A 257 -2.94 23.71 -2.75
CA LEU A 257 -2.37 24.35 -3.94
C LEU A 257 -3.30 24.36 -5.16
N ALA A 258 -4.25 23.43 -5.26
CA ALA A 258 -5.21 23.38 -6.35
C ALA A 258 -5.98 24.72 -6.44
N GLY A 259 -6.06 25.28 -7.65
CA GLY A 259 -6.66 26.60 -7.89
C GLY A 259 -5.78 27.80 -7.51
N LYS A 260 -4.60 27.58 -6.89
CA LYS A 260 -3.62 28.63 -6.54
C LYS A 260 -2.36 28.60 -7.39
N VAL A 261 -2.08 27.48 -8.07
CA VAL A 261 -0.95 27.33 -8.97
C VAL A 261 -1.42 26.89 -10.35
N SER A 262 -0.79 27.44 -11.40
CA SER A 262 -1.20 27.17 -12.80
C SER A 262 -0.90 25.75 -13.25
N TRP A 263 0.04 25.06 -12.60
CA TRP A 263 0.55 23.76 -12.99
C TRP A 263 -0.17 22.56 -12.34
N LEU A 264 -1.17 22.78 -11.47
CA LEU A 264 -2.06 21.73 -10.99
C LEU A 264 -3.38 21.74 -11.76
N PRO A 265 -3.96 20.58 -12.11
CA PRO A 265 -5.28 20.54 -12.71
C PRO A 265 -6.33 20.83 -11.63
N THR A 266 -7.37 21.56 -12.01
CA THR A 266 -8.59 21.71 -11.21
C THR A 266 -9.75 21.21 -12.06
N VAL A 267 -10.59 20.36 -11.46
CA VAL A 267 -11.76 19.77 -12.12
C VAL A 267 -13.02 20.38 -11.55
#